data_AF-A0A945LJ62-F1
#
_entry.id   AF-A0A945LJ62-F1
#
_cell.length_a   1.000
_cell.length_b   1.000
_cell.length_c   1.000
_cell.angle_alpha   90.00
_cell.angle_beta   90.00
_cell.angle_gamma   90.00
#
_symmetry.space_group_name_H-M   'P 1'
#
loop_
_entity.id
_entity.type
_entity.pdbx_description
1 polymer ?
#
loop_
_entity_poly.entity_id
_entity_poly.type
_entity_poly.pdbx_seq_one_letter_code
_entity_poly.pdbx_strand_id
1 'polypeptide(L)'
;MKKYFLFIFLFFTSFSFSQEIIGTWDFDYILPDSTESGENLKPISENDVMHINEDGSFHYEIANADYIAEGSWDLNEDLLSFHYTLPDEMVRVYLITTSGNILVLNENGVNYAFTKAEIIPEEIVTSAITINSILRGILGIISLLLIAFLFSRNRKGIDWMLVSKGLGIQIVFALLILKVSFVSSAFEFVGKIFTKIISFTQDGTMFLFKSFETGTIESPLMNFVVMILPTVIFFSALTSLFYYWRIIPKIVYGFAWLMKSTMGLSGPESVAAAGNIFLGQTESPLLVKPYLDKMTMSEMMCLMSGGMATIAGGVLAAYIGFLGGDDPVQQIMFAKHLLAASVMSAPAAVVAAKILLPEKEAFETKLEVSKADMGSNALEAISKGTTDGLRLAVNVGAMLLVFIGLMSMA
;
A
#
# COMPACT_ATOMS: atom_id res chain seq x y z
N MET A 1 33.36 16.66 -0.11
CA MET A 1 31.94 17.02 0.14
C MET A 1 31.02 15.84 -0.17
N LYS A 2 31.14 14.71 0.56
CA LYS A 2 30.34 13.49 0.32
C LYS A 2 29.82 12.79 1.59
N LYS A 3 30.03 13.36 2.78
CA LYS A 3 29.68 12.72 4.07
C LYS A 3 28.58 13.43 4.88
N TYR A 4 28.10 14.59 4.44
CA TYR A 4 27.13 15.40 5.23
C TYR A 4 25.68 15.32 4.75
N PHE A 5 25.40 14.68 3.61
CA PHE A 5 24.03 14.66 3.05
C PHE A 5 23.16 13.50 3.59
N LEU A 6 23.75 12.55 4.31
CA LEU A 6 23.02 11.37 4.81
C LEU A 6 22.46 11.55 6.23
N PHE A 7 22.78 12.66 6.90
CA PHE A 7 22.37 12.93 8.29
C PHE A 7 21.13 13.82 8.42
N ILE A 8 20.62 14.41 7.33
CA ILE A 8 19.52 15.38 7.39
C ILE A 8 18.13 14.73 7.22
N PHE A 9 18.06 13.44 6.87
CA PHE A 9 16.78 12.75 6.63
C PHE A 9 16.25 11.93 7.82
N LEU A 10 16.92 11.97 8.97
CA LEU A 10 16.60 11.17 10.17
C LEU A 10 15.89 11.95 11.28
N PHE A 11 15.45 13.19 11.02
CA PHE A 11 14.90 14.11 12.03
C PHE A 11 13.46 14.56 11.74
N PHE A 12 12.63 13.64 11.24
CA PHE A 12 11.17 13.76 11.36
C PHE A 12 10.67 12.49 12.03
N THR A 13 11.00 12.36 13.31
CA THR A 13 10.29 11.44 14.22
C THR A 13 8.89 12.01 14.42
N SER A 14 7.92 11.31 13.87
CA SER A 14 6.50 11.45 14.18
C SER A 14 6.34 11.49 15.71
N PHE A 15 5.76 12.56 16.23
CA PHE A 15 5.26 12.57 17.59
C PHE A 15 4.17 11.50 17.70
N SER A 16 4.38 10.55 18.60
CA SER A 16 3.34 9.62 19.02
C SER A 16 2.21 10.43 19.65
N PHE A 17 1.05 10.45 19.01
CA PHE A 17 -0.19 10.88 19.67
C PHE A 17 -0.53 9.80 20.71
N SER A 18 -0.30 10.11 21.98
CA SER A 18 -0.99 9.43 23.07
C SER A 18 -2.49 9.65 22.87
N GLN A 19 -3.32 8.63 23.14
CA GLN A 19 -4.78 8.76 23.05
C GLN A 19 -5.23 9.90 23.97
N GLU A 20 -5.61 11.02 23.39
CA GLU A 20 -6.05 12.19 24.12
C GLU A 20 -7.56 12.07 24.38
N ILE A 21 -7.92 11.99 25.65
CA ILE A 21 -9.29 12.22 26.17
C ILE A 21 -9.77 13.64 25.82
N ILE A 22 -8.87 14.48 25.34
CA ILE A 22 -9.11 15.83 24.87
C ILE A 22 -9.98 15.80 23.61
N GLY A 23 -11.06 16.59 23.64
CA GLY A 23 -12.00 16.64 22.56
C GLY A 23 -13.40 17.07 22.98
N THR A 24 -14.28 17.07 21.99
CA THR A 24 -15.71 17.29 22.14
C THR A 24 -16.40 15.93 22.12
N TRP A 25 -17.21 15.67 23.15
CA TRP A 25 -17.79 14.38 23.46
C TRP A 25 -19.31 14.52 23.58
N ASP A 26 -20.06 13.84 22.74
CA ASP A 26 -21.52 13.85 22.77
C ASP A 26 -22.01 12.83 23.81
N PHE A 27 -22.99 13.20 24.63
CA PHE A 27 -23.56 12.28 25.62
C PHE A 27 -24.36 11.16 24.94
N ASP A 28 -24.07 9.90 25.29
CA ASP A 28 -24.74 8.72 24.74
C ASP A 28 -25.77 8.15 25.74
N TYR A 29 -25.32 7.70 26.92
CA TYR A 29 -26.21 7.15 27.95
C TYR A 29 -25.69 7.32 29.39
N ILE A 30 -26.62 7.24 30.34
CA ILE A 30 -26.35 7.21 31.79
C ILE A 30 -27.11 6.03 32.40
N LEU A 31 -26.41 4.93 32.65
CA LEU A 31 -27.00 3.67 33.14
C LEU A 31 -26.21 3.10 34.33
N PRO A 32 -26.87 2.36 35.24
CA PRO A 32 -26.18 1.54 36.22
C PRO A 32 -25.29 0.48 35.53
N ASP A 33 -24.14 0.17 36.13
CA ASP A 33 -23.15 -0.80 35.63
C ASP A 33 -23.71 -2.24 35.50
N SER A 34 -24.86 -2.51 36.14
CA SER A 34 -25.56 -3.80 36.07
C SER A 34 -26.55 -3.93 34.90
N THR A 35 -26.70 -2.90 34.07
CA THR A 35 -27.71 -2.83 32.99
C THR A 35 -27.11 -2.28 31.70
N GLU A 36 -27.11 -3.10 30.64
CA GLU A 36 -26.60 -2.71 29.31
C GLU A 36 -27.64 -1.95 28.46
N SER A 37 -28.92 -1.93 28.82
CA SER A 37 -29.97 -1.16 28.13
C SER A 37 -31.14 -0.82 29.05
N GLY A 38 -31.69 0.39 28.94
CA GLY A 38 -32.79 0.88 29.78
C GLY A 38 -33.07 2.37 29.55
N GLU A 39 -34.05 2.93 30.28
CA GLU A 39 -34.23 4.39 30.34
C GLU A 39 -33.08 5.03 31.11
N ASN A 40 -32.52 6.12 30.58
CA ASN A 40 -31.44 6.85 31.22
C ASN A 40 -31.86 7.35 32.61
N LEU A 41 -30.94 7.26 33.58
CA LEU A 41 -31.19 7.72 34.95
C LEU A 41 -31.45 9.23 35.05
N LYS A 42 -31.05 9.99 34.03
CA LYS A 42 -31.31 11.42 33.86
C LYS A 42 -31.72 11.70 32.41
N PRO A 43 -32.57 12.71 32.16
CA PRO A 43 -32.90 13.12 30.80
C PRO A 43 -31.63 13.66 30.12
N ILE A 44 -31.29 13.11 28.96
CA ILE A 44 -30.19 13.53 28.09
C ILE A 44 -30.81 13.95 26.76
N SER A 45 -30.30 15.01 26.16
CA SER A 45 -30.63 15.47 24.80
C SER A 45 -29.52 15.11 23.83
N GLU A 46 -29.84 14.94 22.54
CA GLU A 46 -28.84 14.77 21.47
C GLU A 46 -27.89 15.98 21.33
N ASN A 47 -28.21 17.13 21.95
CA ASN A 47 -27.40 18.34 21.95
C ASN A 47 -26.54 18.52 23.21
N ASP A 48 -26.56 17.58 24.16
CA ASP A 48 -25.77 17.70 25.39
C ASP A 48 -24.33 17.23 25.09
N VAL A 49 -23.36 18.13 25.27
CA VAL A 49 -21.96 17.93 24.86
C VAL A 49 -21.01 18.27 26.01
N MET A 50 -19.94 17.48 26.14
CA MET A 50 -18.83 17.71 27.05
C MET A 50 -17.57 18.11 26.28
N HIS A 51 -16.97 19.21 26.67
CA HIS A 51 -15.68 19.69 26.19
C HIS A 51 -14.60 19.42 27.22
N ILE A 52 -13.56 18.68 26.84
CA ILE A 52 -12.33 18.51 27.63
C ILE A 52 -11.21 19.18 26.84
N ASN A 53 -10.66 20.26 27.39
CA ASN A 53 -9.73 21.15 26.69
C ASN A 53 -8.26 20.85 27.04
N GLU A 54 -7.35 21.14 26.11
CA GLU A 54 -5.89 20.99 26.30
C GLU A 54 -5.32 21.88 27.41
N ASP A 55 -6.00 22.97 27.75
CA ASP A 55 -5.59 23.90 28.80
C ASP A 55 -5.88 23.39 30.23
N GLY A 56 -6.40 22.17 30.35
CA GLY A 56 -6.76 21.55 31.63
C GLY A 56 -8.15 21.93 32.15
N SER A 57 -8.97 22.64 31.35
CA SER A 57 -10.36 22.95 31.68
C SER A 57 -11.35 21.94 31.08
N PHE A 58 -12.51 21.79 31.73
CA PHE A 58 -13.64 21.09 31.15
C PHE A 58 -14.93 21.91 31.31
N HIS A 59 -15.88 21.69 30.39
CA HIS A 59 -17.20 22.30 30.41
C HIS A 59 -18.23 21.32 29.84
N TYR A 60 -19.38 21.18 30.49
CA TYR A 60 -20.53 20.53 29.88
C TYR A 60 -21.84 21.17 30.32
N GLU A 61 -22.82 21.15 29.42
CA GLU A 61 -24.17 21.68 29.64
C GLU A 61 -25.19 20.59 29.29
N ILE A 62 -26.17 20.40 30.17
CA ILE A 62 -27.31 19.50 29.97
C ILE A 62 -28.55 20.37 29.78
N ALA A 63 -28.94 20.58 28.52
CA ALA A 63 -29.95 21.56 28.13
C ALA A 63 -31.34 21.22 28.70
N ASN A 64 -31.68 19.94 28.81
CA ASN A 64 -32.98 19.50 29.36
C ASN A 64 -33.08 19.61 30.90
N ALA A 65 -31.96 19.85 31.58
CA ALA A 65 -31.89 19.90 33.04
C ALA A 65 -31.45 21.27 33.58
N ASP A 66 -31.26 22.28 32.73
CA ASP A 66 -30.69 23.60 33.06
C ASP A 66 -29.45 23.47 33.96
N TYR A 67 -28.55 22.54 33.61
CA TYR A 67 -27.38 22.21 34.42
C TYR A 67 -26.08 22.50 33.66
N ILE A 68 -25.25 23.36 34.23
CA ILE A 68 -23.94 23.73 33.71
C ILE A 68 -22.88 23.28 34.72
N ALA A 69 -21.83 22.62 34.22
CA ALA A 69 -20.68 22.25 35.00
C ALA A 69 -19.39 22.70 34.31
N GLU A 70 -18.51 23.29 35.10
CA GLU A 70 -17.23 23.81 34.66
C GLU A 70 -16.17 23.58 35.71
N GLY A 71 -14.93 23.42 35.29
CA GLY A 71 -13.82 23.26 36.21
C GLY A 71 -12.52 22.88 35.53
N SER A 72 -11.59 22.33 36.32
CA SER A 72 -10.33 21.77 35.83
C SER A 72 -10.32 20.25 35.92
N TRP A 73 -9.51 19.58 35.12
CA TRP A 73 -9.37 18.12 35.13
C TRP A 73 -7.92 17.69 35.31
N ASP A 74 -7.73 16.51 35.90
CA ASP A 74 -6.43 15.83 36.02
C ASP A 74 -6.62 14.33 35.73
N LEU A 75 -5.65 13.73 35.04
CA LEU A 75 -5.69 12.31 34.66
C LEU A 75 -4.47 11.60 35.22
N ASN A 76 -4.71 10.57 36.01
CA ASN A 76 -3.67 9.71 36.55
C ASN A 76 -3.99 8.24 36.25
N GLU A 77 -3.28 7.67 35.27
CA GLU A 77 -3.55 6.34 34.71
C GLU A 77 -5.02 6.23 34.25
N ASP A 78 -5.83 5.42 34.93
CA ASP A 78 -7.24 5.19 34.61
C ASP A 78 -8.20 6.01 35.51
N LEU A 79 -7.69 6.95 36.30
CA LEU A 79 -8.48 7.81 37.19
C LEU A 79 -8.52 9.25 36.66
N LEU A 80 -9.70 9.67 36.20
CA LEU A 80 -9.99 11.05 35.78
C LEU A 80 -10.65 11.81 36.92
N SER A 81 -10.02 12.90 37.36
CA SER A 81 -10.52 13.77 38.43
C SER A 81 -11.03 15.08 37.86
N PHE A 82 -12.31 15.39 38.05
CA PHE A 82 -12.91 16.67 37.72
C PHE A 82 -13.04 17.53 38.98
N HIS A 83 -12.41 18.70 38.95
CA HIS A 83 -12.47 19.73 39.98
C HIS A 83 -13.47 20.81 39.56
N TYR A 84 -14.72 20.65 39.98
CA TYR A 84 -15.81 21.55 39.63
C TYR A 84 -15.64 22.89 40.34
N THR A 85 -15.81 23.97 39.56
CA THR A 85 -15.97 25.35 40.04
C THR A 85 -17.44 25.77 40.00
N LEU A 86 -18.22 25.21 39.05
CA LEU A 86 -19.67 25.31 38.95
C LEU A 86 -20.27 23.89 38.86
N PRO A 87 -21.45 23.61 39.47
CA PRO A 87 -22.32 24.55 40.20
C PRO A 87 -21.85 24.85 41.64
N ASP A 88 -21.09 23.95 42.26
CA ASP A 88 -20.47 24.08 43.58
C ASP A 88 -19.02 23.60 43.52
N GLU A 89 -18.15 24.12 44.38
CA GLU A 89 -16.77 23.63 44.52
C GLU A 89 -16.77 22.19 45.05
N MET A 90 -16.51 21.22 44.16
CA MET A 90 -16.43 19.81 44.50
C MET A 90 -15.42 19.08 43.60
N VAL A 91 -14.91 17.95 44.07
CA VAL A 91 -14.05 17.07 43.26
C VAL A 91 -14.79 15.74 43.07
N ARG A 92 -14.90 15.29 41.82
CA ARG A 92 -15.38 13.95 41.49
C ARG A 92 -14.31 13.17 40.77
N VAL A 93 -14.22 11.88 41.06
CA VAL A 93 -13.21 10.98 40.50
C VAL A 93 -13.92 9.85 39.77
N TYR A 94 -13.50 9.59 38.55
CA TYR A 94 -14.08 8.62 37.64
C TYR A 94 -13.03 7.59 37.25
N LEU A 95 -13.44 6.32 37.19
CA LEU A 95 -12.67 5.30 36.47
C LEU A 95 -12.99 5.42 34.98
N ILE A 96 -11.97 5.59 34.15
CA ILE A 96 -12.15 5.74 32.71
C ILE A 96 -12.01 4.40 31.98
N THR A 97 -12.77 4.22 30.92
CA THR A 97 -12.53 3.17 29.93
C THR A 97 -12.71 3.77 28.56
N THR A 98 -11.64 3.76 27.76
CA THR A 98 -11.65 4.33 26.39
C THR A 98 -11.57 3.19 25.38
N SER A 99 -12.53 3.14 24.44
CA SER A 99 -12.54 2.16 23.36
C SER A 99 -12.88 2.86 22.04
N GLY A 100 -11.84 3.17 21.27
CA GLY A 100 -11.97 3.87 19.98
C GLY A 100 -12.53 5.28 20.14
N ASN A 101 -13.81 5.45 19.82
CA ASN A 101 -14.52 6.73 19.84
C ASN A 101 -15.45 6.90 21.05
N ILE A 102 -15.45 5.91 21.96
CA ILE A 102 -16.29 5.86 23.15
C ILE A 102 -15.43 6.10 24.39
N LEU A 103 -15.86 7.03 25.22
CA LEU A 103 -15.33 7.29 26.55
C LEU A 103 -16.41 6.95 27.57
N VAL A 104 -16.10 6.04 28.51
CA VAL A 104 -16.99 5.73 29.63
C VAL A 104 -16.34 6.20 30.92
N LEU A 105 -17.08 7.00 31.68
CA LEU A 105 -16.73 7.41 33.04
C LEU A 105 -17.57 6.63 34.04
N ASN A 106 -16.96 5.85 34.93
CA ASN A 106 -17.67 5.13 35.98
C ASN A 106 -17.49 5.83 37.34
N GLU A 107 -18.60 6.16 37.99
CA GLU A 107 -18.63 6.69 39.36
C GLU A 107 -19.64 5.88 40.18
N ASN A 108 -19.16 5.21 41.23
CA ASN A 108 -19.99 4.45 42.19
C ASN A 108 -20.98 3.46 41.53
N GLY A 109 -20.59 2.80 40.43
CA GLY A 109 -21.42 1.83 39.71
C GLY A 109 -22.45 2.45 38.76
N VAL A 110 -22.26 3.71 38.36
CA VAL A 110 -23.00 4.37 37.27
C VAL A 110 -22.04 4.71 36.14
N ASN A 111 -22.38 4.28 34.93
CA ASN A 111 -21.63 4.56 33.71
C ASN A 111 -22.22 5.79 33.02
N TYR A 112 -21.36 6.78 32.77
CA TYR A 112 -21.62 7.93 31.91
C TYR A 112 -20.84 7.71 30.62
N ALA A 113 -21.54 7.37 29.54
CA ALA A 113 -20.93 7.08 28.26
C ALA A 113 -21.03 8.26 27.31
N PHE A 114 -19.95 8.49 26.59
CA PHE A 114 -19.79 9.56 25.63
C PHE A 114 -19.25 9.01 24.32
N THR A 115 -19.73 9.56 23.22
CA THR A 115 -19.23 9.25 21.88
C THR A 115 -18.69 10.52 21.27
N LYS A 116 -17.44 10.50 20.80
CA LYS A 116 -16.89 11.63 20.03
C LYS A 116 -17.57 11.63 18.67
N ALA A 117 -18.09 12.77 18.20
CA ALA A 117 -18.66 12.84 16.85
C ALA A 117 -17.68 12.20 15.84
N GLU A 118 -18.13 11.17 15.12
CA GLU A 118 -17.35 10.63 14.02
C GLU A 118 -17.01 11.81 13.12
N ILE A 119 -15.71 12.07 12.91
CA ILE A 119 -15.30 12.77 11.71
C ILE A 119 -15.69 11.80 10.59
N ILE A 120 -16.94 11.86 10.13
CA ILE A 120 -17.32 11.31 8.85
C ILE A 120 -16.28 11.93 7.93
N PRO A 121 -15.35 11.15 7.36
CA PRO A 121 -14.40 11.70 6.42
C PRO A 121 -15.28 12.42 5.41
N GLU A 122 -15.11 13.74 5.30
CA GLU A 122 -15.71 14.51 4.21
C GLU A 122 -15.60 13.60 2.99
N GLU A 123 -16.74 13.23 2.40
CA GLU A 123 -16.79 12.51 1.13
C GLU A 123 -15.61 13.05 0.34
N ILE A 124 -14.61 12.23 0.01
CA ILE A 124 -13.40 12.72 -0.65
C ILE A 124 -13.91 13.35 -1.93
N VAL A 125 -14.11 14.68 -1.88
CA VAL A 125 -14.55 15.47 -3.01
C VAL A 125 -13.39 15.26 -3.94
N THR A 126 -13.61 14.41 -4.95
CA THR A 126 -12.61 14.03 -5.94
C THR A 126 -11.96 15.32 -6.36
N SER A 127 -10.74 15.56 -5.85
CA SER A 127 -10.19 16.91 -5.87
C SER A 127 -10.19 17.36 -7.32
N ALA A 128 -11.06 18.33 -7.64
CA ALA A 128 -11.14 18.84 -8.98
C ALA A 128 -9.73 19.29 -9.36
N ILE A 129 -9.28 18.92 -10.56
CA ILE A 129 -7.93 19.23 -11.03
C ILE A 129 -7.76 20.76 -10.95
N THR A 130 -7.07 21.22 -9.91
CA THR A 130 -6.87 22.63 -9.63
C THR A 130 -5.49 22.99 -10.15
N ILE A 131 -5.31 24.24 -10.58
CA ILE A 131 -3.98 24.73 -11.03
C ILE A 131 -2.93 24.46 -9.94
N ASN A 132 -3.27 24.68 -8.67
CA ASN A 132 -2.40 24.39 -7.54
C ASN A 132 -2.02 22.91 -7.42
N SER A 133 -2.92 21.96 -7.68
CA SER A 133 -2.60 20.53 -7.61
C SER A 133 -1.73 20.08 -8.78
N ILE A 134 -1.96 20.64 -9.99
CA ILE A 134 -1.08 20.41 -11.14
C ILE A 134 0.32 20.95 -10.85
N LEU A 135 0.44 22.19 -10.36
CA LEU A 135 1.73 22.80 -10.05
C LEU A 135 2.50 22.00 -8.98
N ARG A 136 1.81 21.52 -7.94
CA ARG A 136 2.41 20.63 -6.93
C ARG A 136 2.88 19.30 -7.54
N GLY A 137 2.10 18.71 -8.44
CA GLY A 137 2.49 17.49 -9.16
C GLY A 137 3.74 17.70 -10.03
N ILE A 138 3.79 18.79 -10.79
CA ILE A 138 4.96 19.16 -11.60
C ILE A 138 6.19 19.40 -10.73
N LEU A 139 6.03 20.13 -9.61
CA LEU A 139 7.09 20.34 -8.63
C LEU A 139 7.64 19.01 -8.10
N GLY A 140 6.76 18.04 -7.81
CA GLY A 140 7.15 16.70 -7.39
C GLY A 140 8.01 15.97 -8.43
N ILE A 141 7.56 15.95 -9.69
CA ILE A 141 8.33 15.35 -10.80
C ILE A 141 9.70 16.02 -10.95
N ILE A 142 9.75 17.36 -10.96
CA ILE A 142 11.00 18.11 -11.06
C ILE A 142 11.93 17.80 -9.89
N SER A 143 11.39 17.68 -8.67
CA SER A 143 12.17 17.35 -7.48
C SER A 143 12.80 15.96 -7.57
N LEU A 144 12.05 14.95 -8.01
CA LEU A 144 12.60 13.60 -8.22
C LEU A 144 13.66 13.56 -9.32
N LEU A 145 13.44 14.26 -10.43
CA LEU A 145 14.43 14.39 -11.49
C LEU A 145 15.68 15.13 -11.02
N LEU A 146 15.53 16.15 -10.18
CA LEU A 146 16.64 16.89 -9.59
C LEU A 146 17.46 15.98 -8.67
N ILE A 147 16.82 15.16 -7.84
CA ILE A 147 17.51 14.18 -7.00
C ILE A 147 18.32 13.22 -7.88
N ALA A 148 17.71 12.63 -8.91
CA ALA A 148 18.41 11.74 -9.83
C ALA A 148 19.59 12.46 -10.52
N PHE A 149 19.41 13.71 -10.94
CA PHE A 149 20.46 14.53 -11.56
C PHE A 149 21.62 14.83 -10.60
N LEU A 150 21.34 15.11 -9.33
CA LEU A 150 22.36 15.38 -8.32
C LEU A 150 23.27 14.16 -8.09
N PHE A 151 22.67 12.96 -8.07
CA PHE A 151 23.38 11.69 -7.92
C PHE A 151 23.92 11.11 -9.23
N SER A 152 23.70 11.78 -10.37
CA SER A 152 24.19 11.32 -11.67
C SER A 152 25.72 11.21 -11.72
N ARG A 153 26.22 10.08 -12.24
CA ARG A 153 27.65 9.84 -12.47
C ARG A 153 28.22 10.75 -13.55
N ASN A 154 27.42 11.13 -14.55
CA ASN A 154 27.86 12.02 -15.63
C ASN A 154 26.73 12.94 -16.13
N ARG A 155 26.55 14.08 -15.47
CA ARG A 155 25.51 15.06 -15.77
C ARG A 155 25.51 15.57 -17.22
N LYS A 156 26.66 15.60 -17.89
CA LYS A 156 26.79 16.06 -19.28
C LYS A 156 26.41 15.00 -20.31
N GLY A 157 26.38 13.72 -19.92
CA GLY A 157 26.04 12.61 -20.82
C GLY A 157 24.58 12.19 -20.75
N ILE A 158 23.74 12.88 -19.98
CA ILE A 158 22.32 12.57 -19.87
C ILE A 158 21.63 12.85 -21.21
N ASP A 159 20.98 11.84 -21.77
CA ASP A 159 20.11 12.01 -22.93
C ASP A 159 18.75 12.56 -22.48
N TRP A 160 18.60 13.88 -22.53
CA TRP A 160 17.35 14.56 -22.19
C TRP A 160 16.21 14.26 -23.17
N MET A 161 16.51 13.82 -24.40
CA MET A 161 15.48 13.37 -25.34
C MET A 161 14.90 12.04 -24.85
N LEU A 162 15.73 11.10 -24.40
CA LEU A 162 15.26 9.85 -23.77
C LEU A 162 14.43 10.13 -22.51
N VAL A 163 14.92 11.02 -21.63
CA VAL A 163 14.22 11.40 -20.40
C VAL A 163 12.84 12.00 -20.70
N SER A 164 12.77 12.96 -21.62
CA SER A 164 11.51 13.61 -22.00
C SER A 164 10.52 12.64 -22.64
N LYS A 165 10.99 11.72 -23.50
CA LYS A 165 10.15 10.67 -24.07
C LYS A 165 9.64 9.70 -23.01
N GLY A 166 10.47 9.28 -22.06
CA GLY A 166 10.05 8.39 -20.98
C GLY A 166 8.99 9.01 -20.07
N LEU A 167 9.15 10.29 -19.71
CA LEU A 167 8.12 11.04 -18.98
C LEU A 167 6.85 11.23 -19.81
N GLY A 168 7.00 11.54 -21.10
CA GLY A 168 5.89 11.65 -22.05
C GLY A 168 5.09 10.35 -22.14
N ILE A 169 5.75 9.20 -22.24
CA ILE A 169 5.11 7.88 -22.25
C ILE A 169 4.33 7.64 -20.96
N GLN A 170 4.88 7.97 -19.79
CA GLN A 170 4.15 7.84 -18.51
C GLN A 170 2.91 8.72 -18.47
N ILE A 171 3.02 9.98 -18.87
CA ILE A 171 1.88 10.92 -18.90
C ILE A 171 0.83 10.42 -19.89
N VAL A 172 1.23 9.96 -21.07
CA VAL A 172 0.32 9.40 -22.07
C VAL A 172 -0.38 8.16 -21.51
N PHE A 173 0.34 7.21 -20.91
CA PHE A 173 -0.27 6.04 -20.28
C PHE A 173 -1.23 6.41 -19.15
N ALA A 174 -0.84 7.35 -18.27
CA ALA A 174 -1.71 7.83 -17.21
C ALA A 174 -3.01 8.42 -17.77
N LEU A 175 -2.91 9.28 -18.79
CA LEU A 175 -4.09 9.86 -19.44
C LEU A 175 -4.94 8.82 -20.14
N LEU A 176 -4.33 7.85 -20.83
CA LEU A 176 -5.06 6.75 -21.47
C LEU A 176 -5.83 5.94 -20.42
N ILE A 177 -5.20 5.53 -19.33
CA ILE A 177 -5.83 4.71 -18.30
C ILE A 177 -6.89 5.47 -17.49
N LEU A 178 -6.66 6.77 -17.20
CA LEU A 178 -7.53 7.58 -16.35
C LEU A 178 -8.66 8.30 -17.10
N LYS A 179 -8.46 8.69 -18.36
CA LYS A 179 -9.42 9.50 -19.13
C LYS A 179 -10.09 8.74 -20.27
N VAL A 180 -9.43 7.76 -20.87
CA VAL A 180 -10.00 7.02 -22.00
C VAL A 180 -10.77 5.81 -21.46
N SER A 181 -12.11 5.89 -21.51
CA SER A 181 -13.02 4.86 -21.00
C SER A 181 -12.70 3.46 -21.53
N PHE A 182 -12.43 3.34 -22.83
CA PHE A 182 -12.06 2.05 -23.44
C PHE A 182 -10.80 1.42 -22.82
N VAL A 183 -9.75 2.21 -22.59
CA VAL A 183 -8.50 1.72 -21.97
C VAL A 183 -8.72 1.41 -20.50
N SER A 184 -9.43 2.28 -19.79
CA SER A 184 -9.84 2.06 -18.40
C SER A 184 -10.59 0.73 -18.24
N SER A 185 -11.57 0.46 -19.11
CA SER A 185 -12.33 -0.80 -19.10
C SER A 185 -11.49 -2.02 -19.46
N ALA A 186 -10.49 -1.86 -20.33
CA ALA A 186 -9.53 -2.95 -20.61
C ALA A 186 -8.70 -3.30 -19.36
N PHE A 187 -8.20 -2.31 -18.61
CA PHE A 187 -7.48 -2.56 -17.36
C PHE A 187 -8.39 -3.12 -16.27
N GLU A 188 -9.64 -2.68 -16.19
CA GLU A 188 -10.64 -3.24 -15.28
C GLU A 188 -10.94 -4.71 -15.62
N PHE A 189 -11.05 -5.04 -16.92
CA PHE A 189 -11.20 -6.42 -17.38
C PHE A 189 -10.01 -7.29 -16.99
N VAL A 190 -8.79 -6.80 -17.17
CA VAL A 190 -7.58 -7.50 -16.69
C VAL A 190 -7.63 -7.65 -15.16
N GLY A 191 -8.04 -6.60 -14.42
CA GLY A 191 -8.24 -6.66 -12.98
C GLY A 191 -9.20 -7.78 -12.56
N LYS A 192 -10.34 -7.92 -13.25
CA LYS A 192 -11.31 -9.01 -13.05
C LYS A 192 -10.72 -10.39 -13.30
N ILE A 193 -9.82 -10.52 -14.28
CA ILE A 193 -9.09 -11.78 -14.50
C ILE A 193 -8.19 -12.08 -13.29
N PHE A 194 -7.46 -11.08 -12.78
CA PHE A 194 -6.61 -11.26 -11.60
C PHE A 194 -7.43 -11.65 -10.35
N THR A 195 -8.54 -10.96 -10.08
CA THR A 195 -9.41 -11.33 -8.93
C THR A 195 -9.99 -12.73 -9.10
N LYS A 196 -10.36 -13.12 -10.32
CA LYS A 196 -10.83 -14.49 -10.58
C LYS A 196 -9.73 -15.53 -10.34
N ILE A 197 -8.49 -15.25 -10.75
CA ILE A 197 -7.35 -16.12 -10.51
C ILE A 197 -7.07 -16.25 -8.99
N ILE A 198 -7.20 -15.17 -8.23
CA ILE A 198 -7.10 -15.20 -6.76
C ILE A 198 -8.16 -16.15 -6.18
N SER A 199 -9.40 -16.12 -6.69
CA SER A 199 -10.45 -17.05 -6.22
C SER A 199 -10.10 -18.52 -6.43
N PHE A 200 -9.42 -18.88 -7.53
CA PHE A 200 -8.95 -20.26 -7.74
C PHE A 200 -7.84 -20.65 -6.77
N THR A 201 -7.01 -19.68 -6.36
CA THR A 201 -6.01 -19.92 -5.32
C THR A 201 -6.71 -20.19 -3.98
N GLN A 202 -7.75 -19.41 -3.66
CA GLN A 202 -8.54 -19.61 -2.45
C GLN A 202 -9.17 -21.00 -2.41
N ASP A 203 -9.67 -21.55 -3.52
CA ASP A 203 -10.16 -22.94 -3.57
C ASP A 203 -9.05 -23.95 -3.18
N GLY A 204 -7.83 -23.74 -3.65
CA GLY A 204 -6.66 -24.55 -3.29
C GLY A 204 -6.27 -24.41 -1.82
N THR A 205 -6.27 -23.18 -1.28
CA THR A 205 -6.02 -22.91 0.13
C THR A 205 -7.09 -23.55 1.02
N MET A 206 -8.36 -23.42 0.65
CA MET A 206 -9.48 -24.05 1.35
C MET A 206 -9.35 -25.57 1.35
N PHE A 207 -8.96 -26.18 0.22
CA PHE A 207 -8.72 -27.62 0.18
C PHE A 207 -7.62 -28.07 1.16
N LEU A 208 -6.55 -27.28 1.31
CA LEU A 208 -5.42 -27.62 2.18
C LEU A 208 -5.67 -27.35 3.67
N PHE A 209 -6.38 -26.28 4.01
CA PHE A 209 -6.43 -25.75 5.38
C PHE A 209 -7.82 -25.70 6.01
N LYS A 210 -8.90 -26.03 5.28
CA LYS A 210 -10.23 -26.12 5.90
C LYS A 210 -10.30 -27.31 6.85
N SER A 211 -11.01 -27.13 7.96
CA SER A 211 -11.35 -28.22 8.85
C SER A 211 -12.38 -29.15 8.20
N PHE A 212 -12.20 -30.47 8.36
CA PHE A 212 -13.15 -31.46 7.85
C PHE A 212 -14.48 -31.46 8.63
N GLU A 213 -14.48 -30.94 9.86
CA GLU A 213 -15.67 -30.87 10.70
C GLU A 213 -16.52 -29.64 10.37
N THR A 214 -15.90 -28.46 10.32
CA THR A 214 -16.60 -27.19 10.10
C THR A 214 -16.73 -26.81 8.62
N GLY A 215 -15.90 -27.39 7.75
CA GLY A 215 -15.87 -27.07 6.33
C GLY A 215 -15.22 -25.72 5.99
N THR A 216 -14.69 -25.01 6.98
CA THR A 216 -14.07 -23.68 6.84
C THR A 216 -12.66 -23.66 7.41
N ILE A 217 -11.86 -22.65 7.04
CA ILE A 217 -10.59 -22.37 7.72
C ILE A 217 -10.94 -21.79 9.09
N GLU A 218 -10.42 -22.40 10.15
CA GLU A 218 -10.70 -21.96 11.52
C GLU A 218 -9.98 -20.65 11.83
N SER A 219 -10.56 -19.83 12.73
CA SER A 219 -10.04 -18.49 13.06
C SER A 219 -8.54 -18.43 13.37
N PRO A 220 -7.91 -19.39 14.08
CA PRO A 220 -6.46 -19.37 14.30
C PRO A 220 -5.60 -19.49 13.01
N LEU A 221 -6.16 -20.11 11.97
CA LEU A 221 -5.51 -20.29 10.67
C LEU A 221 -5.80 -19.14 9.71
N MET A 222 -6.70 -18.22 10.03
CA MET A 222 -7.00 -17.03 9.21
C MET A 222 -5.90 -15.95 9.37
N ASN A 223 -4.68 -16.29 8.96
CA ASN A 223 -3.50 -15.44 9.12
C ASN A 223 -2.73 -15.25 7.80
N PHE A 224 -1.70 -14.41 7.82
CA PHE A 224 -0.88 -14.08 6.65
C PHE A 224 -0.31 -15.32 5.94
N VAL A 225 0.17 -16.31 6.70
CA VAL A 225 0.83 -17.49 6.13
C VAL A 225 -0.16 -18.33 5.32
N VAL A 226 -1.39 -18.50 5.80
CA VAL A 226 -2.41 -19.33 5.14
C VAL A 226 -3.14 -18.55 4.04
N MET A 227 -3.41 -17.26 4.25
CA MET A 227 -4.25 -16.48 3.34
C MET A 227 -3.48 -15.86 2.18
N ILE A 228 -2.18 -15.58 2.35
CA ILE A 228 -1.40 -14.79 1.37
C ILE A 228 -0.31 -15.60 0.68
N LEU A 229 0.48 -16.39 1.41
CA LEU A 229 1.60 -17.10 0.81
C LEU A 229 1.22 -18.12 -0.28
N PRO A 230 0.09 -18.86 -0.19
CA PRO A 230 -0.34 -19.75 -1.28
C PRO A 230 -0.57 -19.02 -2.61
N THR A 231 -1.01 -17.76 -2.56
CA THR A 231 -1.21 -16.92 -3.75
C THR A 231 0.11 -16.70 -4.49
N VAL A 232 1.22 -16.48 -3.77
CA VAL A 232 2.55 -16.34 -4.37
C VAL A 232 2.98 -17.63 -5.08
N ILE A 233 2.73 -18.79 -4.45
CA ILE A 233 3.07 -20.11 -5.01
C ILE A 233 2.26 -20.38 -6.28
N PHE A 234 0.95 -20.15 -6.24
CA PHE A 234 0.06 -20.39 -7.36
C PHE A 234 0.38 -19.48 -8.55
N PHE A 235 0.60 -18.17 -8.31
CA PHE A 235 0.96 -17.23 -9.37
C PHE A 235 2.33 -17.53 -9.99
N SER A 236 3.29 -18.03 -9.21
CA SER A 236 4.58 -18.49 -9.75
C SER A 236 4.40 -19.69 -10.69
N ALA A 237 3.57 -20.67 -10.30
CA ALA A 237 3.23 -21.82 -11.15
C ALA A 237 2.51 -21.39 -12.43
N LEU A 238 1.54 -20.49 -12.33
CA LEU A 238 0.79 -19.96 -13.47
C LEU A 238 1.68 -19.15 -14.42
N THR A 239 2.58 -18.33 -13.87
CA THR A 239 3.53 -17.54 -14.66
C THR A 239 4.49 -18.45 -15.43
N SER A 240 5.00 -19.51 -14.79
CA SER A 240 5.81 -20.55 -15.44
C SER A 240 5.06 -21.24 -16.58
N LEU A 241 3.78 -21.58 -16.38
CA LEU A 241 2.92 -22.16 -17.41
C LEU A 241 2.72 -21.21 -18.61
N PHE A 242 2.44 -19.93 -18.36
CA PHE A 242 2.30 -18.93 -19.41
C PHE A 242 3.61 -18.63 -20.13
N TYR A 243 4.74 -18.81 -19.46
CA TYR A 243 6.05 -18.77 -20.08
C TYR A 243 6.23 -19.96 -21.03
N TYR A 244 5.91 -21.19 -20.58
CA TYR A 244 5.96 -22.40 -21.39
C TYR A 244 5.09 -22.28 -22.65
N TRP A 245 3.86 -21.76 -22.53
CA TRP A 245 2.97 -21.49 -23.67
C TRP A 245 3.35 -20.27 -24.53
N ARG A 246 4.43 -19.57 -24.18
CA ARG A 246 4.92 -18.37 -24.88
C ARG A 246 3.91 -17.21 -24.90
N ILE A 247 3.06 -17.09 -23.88
CA ILE A 247 2.16 -15.94 -23.71
C ILE A 247 2.97 -14.74 -23.20
N ILE A 248 3.68 -14.90 -22.08
CA ILE A 248 4.52 -13.84 -21.48
C ILE A 248 5.59 -13.34 -22.47
N PRO A 249 6.42 -14.20 -23.10
CA PRO A 249 7.41 -13.74 -24.09
C PRO A 249 6.84 -12.89 -25.23
N LYS A 250 5.62 -13.19 -25.72
CA LYS A 250 4.97 -12.41 -26.79
C LYS A 250 4.56 -11.02 -26.30
N ILE A 251 3.96 -10.95 -25.12
CA ILE A 251 3.54 -9.67 -24.50
C ILE A 251 4.78 -8.82 -24.21
N VAL A 252 5.80 -9.41 -23.58
CA VAL A 252 7.07 -8.76 -23.29
C VAL A 252 7.72 -8.23 -24.56
N TYR A 253 7.76 -9.02 -25.64
CA TYR A 253 8.32 -8.56 -26.92
C TYR A 253 7.60 -7.31 -27.45
N GLY A 254 6.26 -7.25 -27.34
CA GLY A 254 5.47 -6.09 -27.74
C GLY A 254 5.84 -4.82 -26.96
N PHE A 255 5.90 -4.91 -25.63
CA PHE A 255 6.32 -3.79 -24.77
C PHE A 255 7.78 -3.41 -24.98
N ALA A 256 8.66 -4.39 -25.13
CA ALA A 256 10.07 -4.16 -25.38
C ALA A 256 10.30 -3.47 -26.72
N TRP A 257 9.56 -3.88 -27.76
CA TRP A 257 9.58 -3.19 -29.06
C TRP A 257 9.10 -1.73 -28.93
N LEU A 258 8.02 -1.48 -28.18
CA LEU A 258 7.51 -0.13 -27.94
C LEU A 258 8.56 0.74 -27.24
N MET A 259 9.17 0.25 -26.16
CA MET A 259 10.20 0.98 -25.41
C MET A 259 11.46 1.21 -26.25
N LYS A 260 11.94 0.18 -26.95
CA LYS A 260 13.07 0.30 -27.87
C LYS A 260 12.83 1.36 -28.94
N SER A 261 11.68 1.30 -29.62
CA SER A 261 11.36 2.21 -30.73
C SER A 261 11.14 3.64 -30.28
N THR A 262 10.60 3.86 -29.08
CA THR A 262 10.29 5.19 -28.58
C THR A 262 11.50 5.80 -27.88
N MET A 263 12.07 5.09 -26.91
CA MET A 263 13.12 5.58 -26.01
C MET A 263 14.55 5.34 -26.52
N GLY A 264 14.75 4.50 -27.54
CA GLY A 264 16.08 4.25 -28.11
C GLY A 264 16.98 3.35 -27.26
N LEU A 265 16.39 2.49 -26.44
CA LEU A 265 17.09 1.55 -25.56
C LEU A 265 17.72 0.38 -26.32
N SER A 266 18.61 -0.36 -25.66
CA SER A 266 19.14 -1.60 -26.20
C SER A 266 18.06 -2.69 -26.28
N GLY A 267 18.32 -3.73 -27.09
CA GLY A 267 17.42 -4.87 -27.19
C GLY A 267 17.24 -5.57 -25.84
N PRO A 268 18.31 -6.06 -25.21
CA PRO A 268 18.24 -6.71 -23.90
C PRO A 268 17.65 -5.79 -22.81
N GLU A 269 18.04 -4.53 -22.74
CA GLU A 269 17.49 -3.58 -21.76
C GLU A 269 15.98 -3.41 -21.91
N SER A 270 15.50 -3.28 -23.15
CA SER A 270 14.07 -3.17 -23.43
C SER A 270 13.30 -4.42 -23.03
N VAL A 271 13.86 -5.61 -23.27
CA VAL A 271 13.24 -6.87 -22.87
C VAL A 271 13.17 -6.99 -21.36
N ALA A 272 14.24 -6.62 -20.64
CA ALA A 272 14.27 -6.64 -19.18
C ALA A 272 13.27 -5.64 -18.57
N ALA A 273 13.23 -4.41 -19.09
CA ALA A 273 12.28 -3.40 -18.63
C ALA A 273 10.82 -3.82 -18.90
N ALA A 274 10.54 -4.46 -20.04
CA ALA A 274 9.21 -4.98 -20.37
C ALA A 274 8.84 -6.20 -19.51
N GLY A 275 9.81 -7.07 -19.26
CA GLY A 275 9.67 -8.23 -18.39
C GLY A 275 9.24 -7.83 -16.98
N ASN A 276 9.88 -6.80 -16.43
CA ASN A 276 9.62 -6.31 -15.08
C ASN A 276 8.18 -5.80 -14.85
N ILE A 277 7.42 -5.50 -15.91
CA ILE A 277 5.99 -5.14 -15.78
C ILE A 277 5.18 -6.30 -15.21
N PHE A 278 5.57 -7.55 -15.53
CA PHE A 278 4.80 -8.75 -15.20
C PHE A 278 5.56 -9.71 -14.28
N LEU A 279 6.88 -9.76 -14.44
CA LEU A 279 7.79 -10.66 -13.75
C LEU A 279 8.55 -9.92 -12.64
N GLY A 280 8.93 -10.64 -11.59
CA GLY A 280 9.73 -10.08 -10.52
C GLY A 280 11.18 -9.80 -10.90
N GLN A 281 11.87 -9.07 -10.02
CA GLN A 281 13.30 -8.74 -10.14
C GLN A 281 14.24 -9.95 -10.34
N THR A 282 13.84 -11.14 -9.88
CA THR A 282 14.62 -12.39 -10.04
C THR A 282 14.30 -13.15 -11.32
N GLU A 283 13.14 -12.89 -11.92
CA GLU A 283 12.61 -13.63 -13.08
C GLU A 283 12.87 -12.89 -14.39
N SER A 284 12.69 -11.56 -14.38
CA SER A 284 12.93 -10.72 -15.56
C SER A 284 14.35 -10.83 -16.13
N PRO A 285 15.44 -10.91 -15.32
CA PRO A 285 16.79 -11.10 -15.86
C PRO A 285 16.96 -12.41 -16.65
N LEU A 286 16.12 -13.43 -16.40
CA LEU A 286 16.18 -14.70 -17.13
C LEU A 286 15.80 -14.52 -18.60
N LEU A 287 14.94 -13.55 -18.91
CA LEU A 287 14.54 -13.19 -20.29
C LEU A 287 15.71 -12.72 -21.14
N VAL A 288 16.76 -12.23 -20.50
CA VAL A 288 17.94 -11.64 -21.13
C VAL A 288 19.24 -12.34 -20.72
N LYS A 289 19.13 -13.52 -20.08
CA LYS A 289 20.26 -14.29 -19.55
C LYS A 289 21.46 -14.40 -20.50
N PRO A 290 21.30 -14.66 -21.82
CA PRO A 290 22.44 -14.75 -22.74
C PRO A 290 23.22 -13.44 -22.95
N TYR A 291 22.63 -12.30 -22.56
CA TYR A 291 23.16 -10.96 -22.76
C TYR A 291 23.68 -10.31 -21.47
N LEU A 292 23.37 -10.87 -20.29
CA LEU A 292 23.75 -10.27 -18.99
C LEU A 292 25.26 -9.99 -18.89
N ASP A 293 26.10 -10.95 -19.30
CA ASP A 293 27.57 -10.81 -19.24
C ASP A 293 28.13 -9.78 -20.25
N LYS A 294 27.30 -9.34 -21.20
CA LYS A 294 27.66 -8.39 -22.25
C LYS A 294 27.03 -7.02 -22.04
N MET A 295 26.20 -6.86 -21.00
CA MET A 295 25.53 -5.59 -20.73
C MET A 295 26.52 -4.54 -20.23
N THR A 296 26.36 -3.31 -20.68
CA THR A 296 27.06 -2.16 -20.13
C THR A 296 26.60 -1.91 -18.70
N MET A 297 27.37 -1.13 -17.93
CA MET A 297 26.96 -0.77 -16.57
C MET A 297 25.65 0.03 -16.55
N SER A 298 25.35 0.81 -17.61
CA SER A 298 24.10 1.57 -17.71
C SER A 298 22.91 0.64 -17.96
N GLU A 299 23.05 -0.35 -18.85
CA GLU A 299 22.04 -1.39 -19.08
C GLU A 299 21.78 -2.21 -17.80
N MET A 300 22.84 -2.60 -17.09
CA MET A 300 22.71 -3.30 -15.80
C MET A 300 22.01 -2.45 -14.75
N MET A 301 22.35 -1.16 -14.65
CA MET A 301 21.65 -0.23 -13.74
C MET A 301 20.17 -0.12 -14.08
N CYS A 302 19.82 -0.07 -15.36
CA CYS A 302 18.43 -0.05 -15.81
C CYS A 302 17.70 -1.35 -15.49
N LEU A 303 18.32 -2.50 -15.72
CA LEU A 303 17.77 -3.81 -15.38
C LEU A 303 17.47 -3.93 -13.88
N MET A 304 18.44 -3.52 -13.03
CA MET A 304 18.28 -3.56 -11.57
C MET A 304 17.24 -2.56 -11.08
N SER A 305 17.28 -1.32 -11.57
CA SER A 305 16.31 -0.28 -11.20
C SER A 305 14.89 -0.67 -11.63
N GLY A 306 14.75 -1.26 -12.82
CA GLY A 306 13.48 -1.77 -13.31
C GLY A 306 12.86 -2.82 -12.40
N GLY A 307 13.66 -3.79 -11.92
CA GLY A 307 13.18 -4.83 -11.01
C GLY A 307 12.76 -4.30 -9.64
N MET A 308 13.41 -3.23 -9.16
CA MET A 308 13.08 -2.59 -7.88
C MET A 308 11.90 -1.62 -7.98
N ALA A 309 11.61 -1.10 -9.17
CA ALA A 309 10.53 -0.14 -9.39
C ALA A 309 9.16 -0.80 -9.64
N THR A 310 9.14 -2.11 -9.92
CA THR A 310 7.93 -2.86 -10.23
C THR A 310 7.64 -3.94 -9.19
N ILE A 311 6.44 -4.51 -9.26
CA ILE A 311 6.02 -5.62 -8.41
C ILE A 311 5.74 -6.86 -9.27
N ALA A 312 6.12 -8.03 -8.76
CA ALA A 312 5.82 -9.31 -9.40
C ALA A 312 4.32 -9.63 -9.30
N GLY A 313 3.79 -10.36 -10.29
CA GLY A 313 2.38 -10.75 -10.32
C GLY A 313 1.88 -11.48 -9.06
N GLY A 314 2.73 -12.32 -8.44
CA GLY A 314 2.36 -13.04 -7.22
C GLY A 314 2.18 -12.15 -6.00
N VAL A 315 3.02 -11.12 -5.83
CA VAL A 315 2.89 -10.15 -4.72
C VAL A 315 1.80 -9.12 -5.02
N LEU A 316 1.61 -8.77 -6.30
CA LEU A 316 0.49 -7.94 -6.74
C LEU A 316 -0.86 -8.55 -6.34
N ALA A 317 -1.03 -9.86 -6.51
CA ALA A 317 -2.24 -10.57 -6.10
C ALA A 317 -2.46 -10.55 -4.58
N ALA A 318 -1.39 -10.67 -3.78
CA ALA A 318 -1.45 -10.52 -2.33
C ALA A 318 -1.93 -9.11 -1.92
N TYR A 319 -1.39 -8.06 -2.55
CA TYR A 319 -1.80 -6.68 -2.25
C TYR A 319 -3.23 -6.38 -2.68
N ILE A 320 -3.71 -6.96 -3.79
CA ILE A 320 -5.12 -6.84 -4.18
C ILE A 320 -6.04 -7.41 -3.09
N GLY A 321 -5.73 -8.61 -2.60
CA GLY A 321 -6.52 -9.24 -1.54
C GLY A 321 -6.46 -8.46 -0.21
N PHE A 322 -5.28 -7.96 0.16
CA PHE A 322 -5.11 -7.21 1.40
C PHE A 322 -5.76 -5.82 1.36
N LEU A 323 -5.54 -5.05 0.30
CA LEU A 323 -6.05 -3.68 0.19
C LEU A 323 -7.54 -3.64 -0.19
N GLY A 324 -8.00 -4.60 -1.00
CA GLY A 324 -9.40 -4.69 -1.40
C GLY A 324 -10.30 -5.41 -0.39
N GLY A 325 -9.72 -6.07 0.62
CA GLY A 325 -10.47 -6.85 1.61
C GLY A 325 -11.39 -7.88 0.95
N ASP A 326 -12.61 -8.01 1.48
CA ASP A 326 -13.63 -8.92 0.96
C ASP A 326 -14.54 -8.27 -0.10
N ASP A 327 -14.33 -6.99 -0.46
CA ASP A 327 -15.14 -6.28 -1.45
C ASP A 327 -14.58 -6.47 -2.88
N PRO A 328 -15.32 -7.17 -3.77
CA PRO A 328 -14.86 -7.39 -5.14
C PRO A 328 -14.66 -6.09 -5.93
N VAL A 329 -15.42 -5.04 -5.64
CA VAL A 329 -15.31 -3.75 -6.34
C VAL A 329 -14.00 -3.07 -5.97
N GLN A 330 -13.63 -3.07 -4.70
CA GLN A 330 -12.35 -2.53 -4.23
C GLN A 330 -11.17 -3.35 -4.73
N GLN A 331 -11.26 -4.69 -4.72
CA GLN A 331 -10.21 -5.54 -5.30
C GLN A 331 -9.95 -5.22 -6.77
N ILE A 332 -11.00 -5.01 -7.58
CA ILE A 332 -10.85 -4.63 -8.99
C ILE A 332 -10.23 -3.23 -9.12
N MET A 333 -10.61 -2.29 -8.25
CA MET A 333 -10.03 -0.95 -8.21
C MET A 333 -8.52 -1.01 -7.91
N PHE A 334 -8.11 -1.71 -6.85
CA PHE A 334 -6.70 -1.87 -6.50
C PHE A 334 -5.93 -2.66 -7.56
N ALA A 335 -6.53 -3.69 -8.16
CA ALA A 335 -5.94 -4.41 -9.28
C ALA A 335 -5.66 -3.46 -10.45
N LYS A 336 -6.63 -2.62 -10.82
CA LYS A 336 -6.46 -1.60 -11.86
C LYS A 336 -5.31 -0.64 -11.52
N HIS A 337 -5.25 -0.13 -10.29
CA HIS A 337 -4.19 0.79 -9.85
C HIS A 337 -2.81 0.14 -9.85
N LEU A 338 -2.68 -1.07 -9.30
CA LEU A 338 -1.41 -1.80 -9.25
C LEU A 338 -0.91 -2.20 -10.64
N LEU A 339 -1.81 -2.63 -11.54
CA LEU A 339 -1.46 -2.92 -12.93
C LEU A 339 -1.02 -1.66 -13.68
N ALA A 340 -1.73 -0.55 -13.50
CA ALA A 340 -1.34 0.73 -14.09
C ALA A 340 0.03 1.20 -13.58
N ALA A 341 0.26 1.08 -12.27
CA ALA A 341 1.53 1.41 -11.64
C ALA A 341 2.68 0.57 -12.20
N SER A 342 2.52 -0.76 -12.31
CA SER A 342 3.56 -1.63 -12.88
C SER A 342 3.93 -1.25 -14.32
N VAL A 343 2.96 -0.91 -15.17
CA VAL A 343 3.23 -0.49 -16.56
C VAL A 343 3.95 0.86 -16.60
N MET A 344 3.54 1.82 -15.75
CA MET A 344 4.16 3.15 -15.68
C MET A 344 5.56 3.13 -15.04
N SER A 345 5.82 2.19 -14.13
CA SER A 345 7.11 2.03 -13.47
C SER A 345 8.23 1.63 -14.42
N ALA A 346 7.95 0.87 -15.49
CA ALA A 346 8.97 0.47 -16.46
C ALA A 346 9.67 1.68 -17.13
N PRO A 347 8.97 2.61 -17.80
CA PRO A 347 9.60 3.82 -18.34
C PRO A 347 10.14 4.75 -17.25
N ALA A 348 9.56 4.78 -16.05
CA ALA A 348 10.07 5.59 -14.93
C ALA A 348 11.43 5.10 -14.43
N ALA A 349 11.58 3.79 -14.29
CA ALA A 349 12.84 3.17 -13.92
C ALA A 349 13.92 3.43 -14.96
N VAL A 350 13.57 3.34 -16.25
CA VAL A 350 14.49 3.67 -17.36
C VAL A 350 14.94 5.13 -17.27
N VAL A 351 14.02 6.07 -17.06
CA VAL A 351 14.34 7.49 -16.91
C VAL A 351 15.31 7.71 -15.74
N ALA A 352 14.98 7.17 -14.56
CA ALA A 352 15.83 7.30 -13.37
C ALA A 352 17.21 6.68 -13.60
N ALA A 353 17.27 5.46 -14.15
CA ALA A 353 18.52 4.75 -14.41
C ALA A 353 19.41 5.50 -15.40
N LYS A 354 18.85 6.00 -16.52
CA LYS A 354 19.61 6.73 -17.54
C LYS A 354 20.02 8.14 -17.09
N ILE A 355 19.35 8.75 -16.12
CA ILE A 355 19.85 9.97 -15.46
C ILE A 355 21.01 9.63 -14.52
N LEU A 356 20.85 8.61 -13.67
CA LEU A 356 21.85 8.22 -12.67
C LEU A 356 23.14 7.71 -13.32
N LEU A 357 23.01 6.86 -14.34
CA LEU A 357 24.12 6.29 -15.09
C LEU A 357 23.83 6.34 -16.60
N PRO A 358 24.14 7.47 -17.27
CA PRO A 358 23.91 7.61 -18.69
C PRO A 358 24.75 6.64 -19.54
N GLU A 359 24.18 6.19 -20.65
CA GLU A 359 24.83 5.28 -21.60
C GLU A 359 26.01 5.96 -22.31
N LYS A 360 27.11 5.23 -22.49
CA LYS A 360 28.32 5.74 -23.19
C LYS A 360 28.89 4.77 -24.20
N GLU A 361 28.54 3.50 -24.06
CA GLU A 361 29.13 2.40 -24.82
C GLU A 361 28.15 1.98 -25.92
N ALA A 362 28.68 1.39 -26.99
CA ALA A 362 27.84 0.77 -27.99
C ALA A 362 27.15 -0.45 -27.38
N PHE A 363 25.86 -0.58 -27.63
CA PHE A 363 25.02 -1.63 -27.04
C PHE A 363 24.38 -2.52 -28.11
N GLU A 364 23.95 -3.71 -27.70
CA GLU A 364 23.29 -4.66 -28.58
C GLU A 364 21.88 -4.18 -28.92
N THR A 365 21.59 -4.04 -30.21
CA THR A 365 20.27 -3.58 -30.67
C THR A 365 19.34 -4.73 -30.95
N LYS A 366 19.83 -5.97 -31.10
CA LYS A 366 19.00 -7.12 -31.43
C LYS A 366 17.99 -7.38 -30.31
N LEU A 367 16.70 -7.33 -30.67
CA LEU A 367 15.60 -7.58 -29.76
C LEU A 367 15.25 -9.07 -29.78
N GLU A 368 15.73 -9.82 -28.80
CA GLU A 368 15.41 -11.24 -28.62
C GLU A 368 15.02 -11.52 -27.17
N VAL A 369 13.91 -12.24 -27.00
CA VAL A 369 13.51 -12.77 -25.70
C VAL A 369 14.07 -14.18 -25.59
N SER A 370 14.86 -14.45 -24.54
CA SER A 370 15.45 -15.76 -24.33
C SER A 370 14.36 -16.82 -24.19
N LYS A 371 14.63 -18.01 -24.75
CA LYS A 371 13.85 -19.19 -24.41
C LYS A 371 14.37 -19.69 -23.06
N ALA A 372 13.66 -19.37 -21.99
CA ALA A 372 13.93 -20.01 -20.71
C ALA A 372 13.43 -21.45 -20.77
N ASP A 373 14.20 -22.36 -20.18
CA ASP A 373 13.82 -23.75 -20.04
C ASP A 373 12.77 -23.87 -18.94
N MET A 374 11.51 -24.04 -19.34
CA MET A 374 10.36 -24.22 -18.45
C MET A 374 9.90 -25.67 -18.41
N GLY A 375 10.77 -26.62 -18.76
CA GLY A 375 10.44 -28.05 -18.81
C GLY A 375 9.90 -28.50 -20.17
N SER A 376 9.69 -29.82 -20.29
CA SER A 376 9.27 -30.48 -21.53
C SER A 376 7.77 -30.36 -21.79
N ASN A 377 6.95 -30.26 -20.74
CA ASN A 377 5.49 -30.25 -20.80
C ASN A 377 4.87 -29.30 -19.78
N ALA A 378 3.56 -29.05 -19.92
CA ALA A 378 2.84 -28.10 -19.07
C ALA A 378 2.84 -28.49 -17.58
N LEU A 379 2.77 -29.78 -17.25
CA LEU A 379 2.80 -30.24 -15.85
C LEU A 379 4.18 -30.02 -15.22
N GLU A 380 5.24 -30.25 -15.99
CA GLU A 380 6.61 -29.97 -15.56
C GLU A 380 6.82 -28.45 -15.34
N ALA A 381 6.30 -27.60 -16.24
CA ALA A 381 6.35 -26.15 -16.10
C ALA A 381 5.64 -25.67 -14.82
N ILE A 382 4.44 -26.19 -14.55
CA ILE A 382 3.69 -25.92 -13.32
C ILE A 382 4.51 -26.36 -12.10
N SER A 383 5.04 -27.58 -12.11
CA SER A 383 5.78 -28.16 -10.96
C SER A 383 7.04 -27.36 -10.63
N LYS A 384 7.77 -26.92 -11.66
CA LYS A 384 8.95 -26.05 -11.51
C LYS A 384 8.55 -24.69 -10.94
N GLY A 385 7.52 -24.05 -11.51
CA GLY A 385 7.01 -22.77 -11.03
C GLY A 385 6.47 -22.83 -9.60
N THR A 386 5.82 -23.93 -9.20
CA THR A 386 5.39 -24.17 -7.81
C THR A 386 6.58 -24.24 -6.87
N THR A 387 7.67 -24.92 -7.26
CA THR A 387 8.88 -25.04 -6.43
C THR A 387 9.58 -23.69 -6.26
N ASP A 388 9.69 -22.91 -7.32
CA ASP A 388 10.27 -21.57 -7.29
C ASP A 388 9.41 -20.63 -6.44
N GLY A 389 8.08 -20.71 -6.59
CA GLY A 389 7.11 -19.95 -5.80
C GLY A 389 7.13 -20.30 -4.31
N LEU A 390 7.31 -21.58 -3.96
CA LEU A 390 7.44 -22.02 -2.57
C LEU A 390 8.67 -21.41 -1.90
N ARG A 391 9.82 -21.40 -2.59
CA ARG A 391 11.04 -20.76 -2.08
C ARG A 391 10.83 -19.27 -1.84
N LEU A 392 10.18 -18.59 -2.79
CA LEU A 392 9.85 -17.17 -2.66
C LEU A 392 8.92 -16.91 -1.46
N ALA A 393 7.85 -17.69 -1.33
CA ALA A 393 6.87 -17.55 -0.25
C ALA A 393 7.50 -17.75 1.14
N VAL A 394 8.34 -18.78 1.30
CA VAL A 394 9.07 -19.03 2.56
C VAL A 394 10.02 -17.88 2.87
N ASN A 395 10.75 -17.36 1.86
CA ASN A 395 11.63 -16.22 2.04
C ASN A 395 10.86 -14.97 2.48
N VAL A 396 9.71 -14.68 1.86
CA VAL A 396 8.87 -13.54 2.25
C VAL A 396 8.38 -13.68 3.69
N GLY A 397 7.85 -14.84 4.06
CA GLY A 397 7.38 -15.10 5.43
C GLY A 397 8.50 -14.96 6.47
N ALA A 398 9.68 -15.53 6.20
CA ALA A 398 10.82 -15.44 7.08
C ALA A 398 11.35 -14.00 7.23
N MET A 399 11.45 -13.25 6.13
CA MET A 399 11.89 -11.85 6.18
C MET A 399 10.92 -10.97 6.97
N LEU A 400 9.60 -11.12 6.76
CA LEU A 400 8.60 -10.37 7.51
C LEU A 400 8.66 -10.69 9.01
N LEU A 401 8.76 -11.97 9.38
CA LEU A 401 8.89 -12.37 10.79
C LEU A 401 10.11 -11.72 11.45
N VAL A 402 11.28 -11.81 10.82
CA VAL A 402 12.52 -11.24 11.36
C VAL A 402 12.43 -9.72 11.43
N PHE A 403 11.95 -9.04 10.39
CA PHE A 403 11.89 -7.58 10.37
C PHE A 403 10.88 -7.03 11.37
N ILE A 404 9.70 -7.64 11.50
CA ILE A 404 8.71 -7.25 12.51
C ILE A 404 9.27 -7.48 13.92
N GLY A 405 9.94 -8.61 14.16
CA GLY A 405 10.61 -8.88 15.44
C GLY A 405 11.70 -7.85 15.76
N LEU A 406 12.51 -7.47 14.77
CA LEU A 406 13.53 -6.43 14.93
C LEU A 406 12.93 -5.04 15.18
N MET A 407 11.81 -4.71 14.52
CA MET A 407 11.10 -3.45 14.77
C MET A 407 10.48 -3.41 16.17
N SER A 408 9.95 -4.53 16.67
CA SER A 408 9.44 -4.60 18.04
C SER A 408 10.54 -4.55 19.10
N MET A 409 11.78 -4.88 18.73
CA MET A 409 12.96 -4.80 19.60
C MET A 409 13.55 -3.38 19.65
N ALA A 410 13.41 -2.62 18.56
CA ALA A 410 13.91 -1.25 18.41
C ALA A 410 12.94 -0.23 19.00
#